data_AF-D8EY90-F1
#
_entry.id   AF-D8EY90-F1
#
_cell.length_a   1.000
_cell.length_b   1.000
_cell.length_c   1.000
_cell.angle_alpha   90.00
_cell.angle_beta   90.00
_cell.angle_gamma   90.00
#
_symmetry.space_group_name_H-M   'P 1'
#
loop_
_entity.id
_entity.type
_entity.pdbx_description
1 polymer ?
#
loop_
_entity_poly.entity_id
_entity_poly.type
_entity_poly.pdbx_seq_one_letter_code
_entity_poly.pdbx_strand_id
1 'polypeptide(L)'
;MKTPMRMLMTLGAAMLFAMIVAGPTMAEDKIISFNKATVEQLMAIESVEIPKELAENIVSYREKNGPFKRATDLLKVPGMTQDYLEELNPQEVDGDVVYDPDAPPALAPSKC
;
A
#
# COMPACT_ATOMS: atom_id res chain seq x y z
N MET A 1 62.45 -5.98 -34.78
CA MET A 1 61.49 -7.02 -34.32
C MET A 1 62.14 -7.87 -33.22
N LYS A 2 61.54 -7.92 -32.03
CA LYS A 2 62.02 -8.56 -30.78
C LYS A 2 60.85 -8.44 -29.77
N THR A 3 60.40 -9.43 -28.99
CA THR A 3 60.66 -10.89 -28.88
C THR A 3 59.38 -11.55 -28.33
N PRO A 4 59.13 -12.87 -28.52
CA PRO A 4 57.82 -13.47 -28.23
C PRO A 4 57.59 -13.82 -26.73
N MET A 5 56.29 -13.82 -26.37
CA MET A 5 55.61 -14.60 -25.32
C MET A 5 56.36 -14.95 -24.01
N ARG A 6 55.98 -14.25 -22.93
CA ARG A 6 56.07 -14.64 -21.50
C ARG A 6 55.07 -13.76 -20.74
N MET A 7 53.99 -14.29 -20.15
CA MET A 7 53.95 -14.98 -18.86
C MET A 7 54.61 -14.17 -17.74
N LEU A 8 53.82 -13.44 -16.93
CA LEU A 8 53.83 -13.44 -15.45
C LEU A 8 52.77 -12.44 -14.90
N MET A 9 52.26 -12.70 -13.70
CA MET A 9 51.23 -11.91 -13.00
C MET A 9 51.75 -10.55 -12.51
N THR A 10 50.88 -9.54 -12.47
CA THR A 10 51.06 -8.35 -11.61
C THR A 10 49.75 -8.02 -10.89
N LEU A 11 49.79 -8.00 -9.56
CA LEU A 11 48.73 -7.45 -8.71
C LEU A 11 48.71 -5.92 -8.79
N GLY A 12 47.53 -5.33 -8.56
CA GLY A 12 47.43 -4.08 -7.80
C GLY A 12 47.39 -2.77 -8.58
N ALA A 13 46.20 -2.38 -9.04
CA ALA A 13 45.77 -0.99 -9.15
C ALA A 13 44.27 -0.96 -8.78
N ALA A 14 43.94 -0.53 -7.57
CA ALA A 14 43.54 0.85 -7.26
C ALA A 14 42.05 1.12 -7.59
N MET A 15 41.23 0.87 -6.56
CA MET A 15 40.12 1.69 -6.04
C MET A 15 39.49 2.77 -6.95
N LEU A 16 38.15 2.91 -6.81
CA LEU A 16 37.29 4.01 -7.30
C LEU A 16 36.77 3.92 -8.75
N PHE A 17 35.67 3.17 -8.90
CA PHE A 17 34.50 3.75 -9.56
C PHE A 17 33.33 3.73 -8.58
N ALA A 18 32.57 4.83 -8.50
CA ALA A 18 31.58 5.06 -7.44
C ALA A 18 30.49 3.97 -7.45
N MET A 19 30.17 3.35 -6.31
CA MET A 19 29.36 3.90 -5.21
C MET A 19 27.98 4.42 -5.67
N ILE A 20 26.95 3.76 -5.11
CA ILE A 20 25.60 4.29 -4.90
C ILE A 20 24.81 4.54 -6.20
N VAL A 21 24.32 3.45 -6.79
CA VAL A 21 22.96 3.50 -7.33
C VAL A 21 22.00 3.59 -6.16
N ALA A 22 21.67 4.83 -5.76
CA ALA A 22 20.50 5.09 -4.92
C ALA A 22 19.27 4.80 -5.78
N GLY A 23 18.90 3.52 -5.87
CA GLY A 23 17.56 3.17 -6.31
C GLY A 23 16.56 3.89 -5.39
N PRO A 24 15.42 4.37 -5.90
CA PRO A 24 14.40 4.91 -5.03
C PRO A 24 14.04 3.82 -4.03
N THR A 25 14.23 4.10 -2.75
CA THR A 25 13.53 3.36 -1.71
C THR A 25 12.07 3.66 -1.95
N MET A 26 11.40 2.78 -2.71
CA MET A 26 9.96 2.77 -2.80
C MET A 26 9.49 2.39 -1.40
N ALA A 27 9.26 3.40 -0.57
CA ALA A 27 8.48 3.25 0.63
C ALA A 27 7.18 2.61 0.17
N GLU A 28 6.94 1.40 0.64
CA GLU A 28 5.78 0.60 0.23
C GLU A 28 4.58 1.15 0.99
N ASP A 29 4.12 2.31 0.52
CA ASP A 29 3.04 3.10 1.08
C ASP A 29 1.75 2.31 0.85
N LYS A 30 1.49 1.37 1.76
CA LYS A 30 0.38 0.40 1.74
C LYS A 30 -0.95 1.06 2.14
N ILE A 31 -1.03 2.38 1.98
CA ILE A 31 -2.21 3.19 2.22
C ILE A 31 -3.15 3.09 1.02
N ILE A 32 -4.37 2.59 1.26
CA ILE A 32 -5.35 2.27 0.22
C ILE A 32 -6.55 3.21 0.37
N SER A 33 -6.67 4.19 -0.54
CA SER A 33 -7.81 5.13 -0.56
C SER A 33 -9.09 4.47 -1.05
N PHE A 34 -10.14 4.44 -0.23
CA PHE A 34 -11.45 3.89 -0.60
C PHE A 34 -12.13 4.68 -1.74
N ASN A 35 -11.75 5.94 -1.96
CA ASN A 35 -12.25 6.76 -3.06
C ASN A 35 -11.53 6.53 -4.39
N LYS A 36 -10.31 5.98 -4.38
CA LYS A 36 -9.45 5.82 -5.58
C LYS A 36 -9.12 4.37 -5.92
N ALA A 37 -9.09 3.47 -4.93
CA ALA A 37 -8.67 2.09 -5.08
C ALA A 37 -9.53 1.32 -6.10
N THR A 38 -8.91 0.40 -6.84
CA THR A 38 -9.61 -0.59 -7.67
C THR A 38 -10.21 -1.72 -6.82
N VAL A 39 -11.08 -2.53 -7.44
CA VAL A 39 -11.62 -3.75 -6.81
C VAL A 39 -10.48 -4.66 -6.33
N GLU A 40 -9.45 -4.85 -7.14
CA GLU A 40 -8.28 -5.68 -6.81
C GLU A 40 -7.47 -5.11 -5.65
N GLN A 41 -7.30 -3.79 -5.56
CA GLN A 41 -6.60 -3.13 -4.45
C GLN A 41 -7.38 -3.24 -3.12
N LEU A 42 -8.72 -3.16 -3.16
CA LEU A 42 -9.56 -3.37 -1.99
C LEU A 42 -9.52 -4.84 -1.53
N MET A 43 -9.50 -5.80 -2.46
CA MET A 43 -9.33 -7.23 -2.17
C MET A 43 -7.91 -7.58 -1.68
N ALA A 44 -6.92 -6.72 -1.90
CA ALA A 44 -5.53 -6.91 -1.45
C ALA A 44 -5.26 -6.33 -0.04
N ILE A 45 -6.28 -5.89 0.68
CA ILE A 45 -6.15 -5.45 2.07
C ILE A 45 -5.89 -6.68 2.96
N GLU A 46 -4.68 -6.78 3.50
CA GLU A 46 -4.27 -7.95 4.30
C GLU A 46 -4.95 -8.07 5.68
N SER A 47 -5.42 -6.97 6.26
CA SER A 47 -6.08 -7.02 7.57
C SER A 47 -7.47 -7.65 7.53
N VAL A 48 -8.17 -7.60 6.39
CA VAL A 48 -9.54 -8.11 6.26
C VAL A 48 -9.79 -8.66 4.86
N GLU A 49 -10.26 -9.90 4.76
CA GLU A 49 -10.64 -10.52 3.49
C GLU A 49 -11.90 -9.85 2.90
N ILE A 50 -11.75 -8.77 2.14
CA ILE A 50 -12.86 -8.12 1.44
C ILE A 50 -13.32 -9.01 0.28
N PRO A 51 -14.57 -9.53 0.27
CA PRO A 51 -15.08 -10.30 -0.85
C PRO A 51 -15.27 -9.41 -2.08
N LYS A 52 -15.08 -9.99 -3.27
CA LYS A 52 -15.18 -9.27 -4.57
C LYS A 52 -16.47 -8.45 -4.72
N GLU A 53 -17.61 -8.99 -4.27
CA GLU A 53 -18.90 -8.29 -4.29
C GLU A 53 -18.89 -7.02 -3.43
N LEU A 54 -18.27 -7.04 -2.24
CA LEU A 54 -18.14 -5.85 -1.39
C LEU A 54 -17.22 -4.81 -2.04
N ALA A 55 -16.09 -5.24 -2.60
CA ALA A 55 -15.18 -4.34 -3.33
C ALA A 55 -15.85 -3.71 -4.57
N GLU A 56 -16.65 -4.46 -5.33
CA GLU A 56 -17.48 -3.94 -6.43
C GLU A 56 -18.57 -2.98 -5.93
N ASN A 57 -19.21 -3.28 -4.80
CA ASN A 57 -20.20 -2.40 -4.19
C ASN A 57 -19.59 -1.08 -3.69
N ILE A 58 -18.36 -1.08 -3.14
CA ILE A 58 -17.64 0.14 -2.74
C ILE A 58 -17.43 1.05 -3.96
N VAL A 59 -16.90 0.49 -5.06
CA VAL A 59 -16.67 1.25 -6.31
C VAL A 59 -17.99 1.76 -6.89
N SER A 60 -19.01 0.91 -7.00
CA SER A 60 -20.30 1.32 -7.55
C SER A 60 -21.03 2.33 -6.66
N TYR A 61 -20.84 2.28 -5.35
CA TYR A 61 -21.40 3.25 -4.42
C TYR A 61 -20.81 4.64 -4.62
N ARG A 62 -19.47 4.77 -4.69
CA ARG A 62 -18.80 6.08 -4.89
C ARG A 62 -19.06 6.67 -6.27
N GLU A 63 -19.24 5.85 -7.31
CA GLU A 63 -19.64 6.31 -8.64
C GLU A 63 -21.07 6.90 -8.66
N LYS A 64 -21.99 6.34 -7.87
CA LYS A 64 -23.40 6.77 -7.81
C LYS A 64 -23.66 7.92 -6.83
N ASN A 65 -23.00 7.92 -5.68
CA ASN A 65 -23.26 8.83 -4.57
C ASN A 65 -22.18 9.92 -4.41
N GLY A 66 -21.06 9.80 -5.12
CA GLY A 66 -19.86 10.61 -4.91
C GLY A 66 -18.90 10.01 -3.86
N PRO A 67 -17.74 10.65 -3.64
CA PRO A 67 -16.72 10.13 -2.74
C PRO A 67 -17.19 10.08 -1.28
N PHE A 68 -16.74 9.05 -0.56
CA PHE A 68 -16.84 8.93 0.88
C PHE A 68 -16.06 10.08 1.53
N LYS A 69 -16.70 10.78 2.48
CA LYS A 69 -16.06 11.87 3.25
C LYS A 69 -15.71 11.46 4.67
N ARG A 70 -16.34 10.39 5.15
CA ARG A 70 -16.20 9.88 6.50
C ARG A 70 -16.09 8.36 6.51
N ALA A 71 -15.38 7.81 7.49
CA ALA A 71 -15.32 6.37 7.72
C ALA A 71 -16.73 5.75 7.78
N THR A 72 -17.65 6.40 8.49
CA THR A 72 -19.04 5.97 8.65
C THR A 72 -19.86 5.95 7.35
N ASP A 73 -19.41 6.61 6.29
CA ASP A 73 -20.11 6.55 4.99
C ASP A 73 -19.95 5.18 4.32
N LEU A 74 -18.89 4.43 4.64
CA LEU A 74 -18.66 3.07 4.13
C LEU A 74 -19.77 2.09 4.58
N LEU A 75 -20.37 2.29 5.76
CA LEU A 75 -21.51 1.48 6.25
C LEU A 75 -22.78 1.61 5.39
N LYS A 76 -22.83 2.57 4.46
CA LYS A 76 -23.93 2.73 3.49
C LYS A 76 -23.75 1.83 2.26
N VAL A 77 -22.58 1.19 2.11
CA VAL A 77 -22.27 0.27 1.02
C VAL A 77 -22.93 -1.10 1.33
N PRO A 78 -23.70 -1.68 0.40
CA PRO A 78 -24.26 -3.01 0.59
C PRO A 78 -23.17 -4.07 0.84
N GLY A 79 -23.31 -4.80 1.95
CA GLY A 79 -22.34 -5.82 2.39
C GLY A 79 -21.27 -5.32 3.36
N MET A 80 -21.13 -4.00 3.58
CA MET A 80 -20.27 -3.47 4.64
C MET A 80 -20.97 -3.64 6.00
N THR A 81 -20.31 -4.29 6.96
CA THR A 81 -20.81 -4.41 8.34
C THR A 81 -19.99 -3.54 9.30
N GLN A 82 -20.46 -3.44 10.54
CA GLN A 82 -19.73 -2.78 11.60
C GLN A 82 -18.40 -3.48 11.89
N ASP A 83 -18.37 -4.81 11.85
CA ASP A 83 -17.16 -5.63 12.06
C ASP A 83 -16.09 -5.30 11.01
N TYR A 84 -16.45 -5.28 9.72
CA TYR A 84 -15.55 -4.84 8.65
C TYR A 84 -15.01 -3.42 8.90
N LEU A 85 -15.84 -2.49 9.39
CA LEU A 85 -15.38 -1.12 9.64
C LEU A 85 -14.39 -1.04 10.82
N GLU A 86 -14.60 -1.83 11.87
CA GLU A 86 -13.71 -1.90 13.03
C GLU A 86 -12.36 -2.54 12.67
N GLU A 87 -12.38 -3.61 11.88
CA GLU A 87 -11.18 -4.36 11.47
C GLU A 87 -10.39 -3.63 10.37
N LEU A 88 -11.06 -2.92 9.45
CA LEU A 88 -10.41 -2.04 8.46
C LEU A 88 -9.85 -0.74 9.06
N ASN A 89 -10.37 -0.29 10.21
CA ASN A 89 -9.96 0.96 10.89
C ASN A 89 -9.70 2.16 9.93
N PRO A 90 -10.64 2.52 9.03
CA PRO A 90 -10.40 3.53 8.00
C PRO A 90 -10.18 4.93 8.60
N GLN A 91 -9.13 5.61 8.16
CA GLN A 91 -8.73 6.94 8.60
C GLN A 91 -9.28 8.02 7.66
N GLU A 92 -9.67 9.16 8.24
CA GLU A 92 -10.11 10.36 7.50
C GLU A 92 -8.88 11.29 7.31
N VAL A 93 -8.24 11.27 6.15
CA VAL A 93 -6.99 12.00 5.85
C VAL A 93 -7.24 12.98 4.70
N ASP A 94 -7.04 14.28 4.97
CA ASP A 94 -7.25 15.39 4.01
C ASP A 94 -8.63 15.39 3.29
N GLY A 95 -9.65 14.79 3.92
CA GLY A 95 -10.99 14.65 3.35
C GLY A 95 -11.16 13.46 2.39
N ASP A 96 -10.15 12.60 2.27
CA ASP A 96 -10.22 11.25 1.72
C ASP A 96 -10.44 10.23 2.87
N VAL A 97 -10.94 9.05 2.54
CA VAL A 97 -11.07 7.93 3.48
C VAL A 97 -10.09 6.86 3.02
N VAL A 98 -9.12 6.52 3.88
CA VAL A 98 -7.99 5.65 3.55
C VAL A 98 -7.87 4.51 4.55
N TYR A 99 -7.52 3.33 4.08
CA TYR A 99 -6.98 2.25 4.90
C TYR A 99 -5.48 2.48 5.08
N ASP A 100 -4.99 2.41 6.31
CA ASP A 100 -3.57 2.51 6.65
C ASP A 100 -3.24 1.38 7.64
N PRO A 101 -2.35 0.43 7.29
CA PRO A 101 -2.02 -0.72 8.15
C PRO A 101 -1.15 -0.34 9.36
N ASP A 102 -0.44 0.78 9.31
CA ASP A 102 0.46 1.26 10.35
C ASP A 102 -0.22 2.29 11.27
N ALA A 103 -1.41 2.76 10.90
CA ALA A 103 -2.23 3.62 11.75
C ALA A 103 -2.56 2.93 13.07
N PRO A 104 -2.41 3.61 14.22
CA PRO A 104 -2.94 3.12 15.48
C PRO A 104 -4.44 2.80 15.33
N PRO A 105 -4.96 1.71 15.94
CA PRO A 105 -6.39 1.45 15.93
C PRO A 105 -7.12 2.64 16.57
N ALA A 106 -7.79 3.44 15.74
CA ALA A 106 -8.57 4.60 16.19
C ALA A 106 -9.77 4.14 17.03
N LEU A 107 -10.19 2.89 16.79
CA LEU A 107 -11.09 2.11 17.61
C LEU A 107 -10.30 1.04 18.36
N ALA A 108 -9.49 1.44 19.35
CA ALA A 108 -9.06 0.49 20.37
C ALA A 108 -10.32 -0.10 21.02
N PRO A 109 -10.61 -1.41 20.88
CA PRO A 109 -11.83 -1.97 21.41
C PRO A 109 -11.81 -1.78 22.92
N SER A 110 -12.85 -1.12 23.44
CA SER A 110 -13.09 -1.04 24.88
C SER A 110 -13.42 -2.45 25.38
N LYS A 111 -12.37 -3.20 25.69
CA LYS A 111 -12.41 -4.49 26.38
C LYS A 111 -12.92 -4.26 27.79
N CYS A 112 -14.24 -4.24 27.93
CA CYS A 112 -14.93 -4.48 29.20
C CYS A 112 -14.70 -5.92 29.66
#